data_AF-L1IVF4-F1
#
_entry.id   AF-L1IVF4-F1
#
_cell.length_a   1.000
_cell.length_b   1.000
_cell.length_c   1.000
_cell.angle_alpha   90.00
_cell.angle_beta   90.00
_cell.angle_gamma   90.00
#
_symmetry.space_group_name_H-M   'P 1'
#
loop_
_entity.id
_entity.type
_entity.pdbx_description
1 polymer ?
#
loop_
_entity_poly.entity_id
_entity_poly.type
_entity_poly.pdbx_seq_one_letter_code
_entity_poly.pdbx_strand_id
1 'polypeptide(L)'
;MLRVLWKEHYGDATAFRVEDEGDFWIIFRQIIEGSPGNVPYDTILNAFKEKKLYGLKVIETEEMFRLGCKLDPLFCVDMNGDPGDYLLPCYCIMQDDIAEYIWVRPDMRRQGLGRLFVQKLRIREAWNPLPESVGFWESCGVETVESLS
;
A
#
# COMPACT_ATOMS: atom_id res chain seq x y z
N MET A 1 3.30 -18.04 -10.11
CA MET A 1 2.20 -18.22 -11.09
C MET A 1 1.02 -17.30 -10.75
N LEU A 2 0.47 -17.32 -9.52
CA LEU A 2 -0.62 -16.42 -9.08
C LEU A 2 -0.28 -14.91 -9.21
N ARG A 3 0.92 -14.51 -8.80
CA ARG A 3 1.34 -13.09 -8.81
C ARG A 3 1.46 -12.42 -10.20
N VAL A 4 1.48 -13.20 -11.27
CA VAL A 4 1.52 -12.67 -12.65
C VAL A 4 0.12 -12.31 -13.14
N LEU A 5 -0.91 -13.04 -12.71
CA LEU A 5 -2.31 -12.81 -13.09
C LEU A 5 -2.84 -11.48 -12.53
N TRP A 6 -2.41 -11.09 -11.33
CA TRP A 6 -2.95 -9.89 -10.67
C TRP A 6 -2.41 -8.57 -11.21
N LYS A 7 -1.28 -8.59 -11.92
CA LYS A 7 -0.66 -7.37 -12.44
C LYS A 7 -1.56 -6.65 -13.45
N GLU A 8 -2.38 -7.41 -14.20
CA GLU A 8 -3.34 -6.86 -15.16
C GLU A 8 -4.44 -6.05 -14.47
N HIS A 9 -4.74 -6.35 -13.20
CA HIS A 9 -5.76 -5.67 -12.40
C HIS A 9 -5.22 -4.51 -11.54
N TYR A 10 -3.89 -4.27 -11.51
CA TYR A 10 -3.35 -3.19 -10.68
C TYR A 10 -3.84 -1.80 -11.13
N GLY A 11 -4.19 -1.63 -12.41
CA GLY A 11 -4.82 -0.38 -12.90
C GLY A 11 -6.17 -0.08 -12.22
N ASP A 12 -6.88 -1.12 -11.81
CA ASP A 12 -8.19 -1.05 -11.17
C ASP A 12 -8.09 -0.85 -9.65
N ALA A 13 -6.86 -0.81 -9.12
CA ALA A 13 -6.64 -0.60 -7.69
C ALA A 13 -7.23 0.73 -7.23
N THR A 14 -7.88 0.66 -6.07
CA THR A 14 -8.45 1.79 -5.35
C THR A 14 -7.61 2.06 -4.11
N ALA A 15 -7.24 3.32 -3.91
CA ALA A 15 -6.65 3.74 -2.64
C ALA A 15 -7.76 3.97 -1.62
N PHE A 16 -7.53 3.51 -0.40
CA PHE A 16 -8.49 3.65 0.70
C PHE A 16 -7.76 3.98 1.99
N ARG A 17 -8.43 4.71 2.88
CA ARG A 17 -7.94 4.95 4.23
C ARG A 17 -8.18 3.70 5.07
N VAL A 18 -7.17 3.24 5.78
CA VAL A 18 -7.25 2.08 6.66
C VAL A 18 -7.91 2.54 7.96
N GLU A 19 -9.16 2.17 8.16
CA GLU A 19 -9.95 2.53 9.36
C GLU A 19 -10.29 1.33 10.23
N ASP A 20 -10.33 0.13 9.64
CA ASP A 20 -10.63 -1.12 10.32
C ASP A 20 -9.35 -1.81 10.85
N GLU A 21 -9.44 -2.42 12.03
CA GLU A 21 -8.31 -3.12 12.64
C GLU A 21 -7.90 -4.37 11.85
N GLY A 22 -8.86 -5.07 11.23
CA GLY A 22 -8.60 -6.24 10.40
C GLY A 22 -7.73 -5.89 9.19
N ASP A 23 -8.11 -4.86 8.43
CA ASP A 23 -7.32 -4.35 7.31
C ASP A 23 -5.91 -3.92 7.76
N PHE A 24 -5.82 -3.25 8.91
CA PHE A 24 -4.54 -2.86 9.50
C PHE A 24 -3.65 -4.08 9.76
N TRP A 25 -4.16 -5.10 10.45
CA TRP A 25 -3.36 -6.28 10.78
C TRP A 25 -2.94 -7.10 9.56
N ILE A 26 -3.77 -7.13 8.51
CA ILE A 26 -3.41 -7.77 7.24
C ILE A 26 -2.23 -7.04 6.60
N ILE A 27 -2.31 -5.71 6.46
CA ILE A 27 -1.22 -4.90 5.91
C ILE A 27 0.03 -5.01 6.78
N PHE A 28 -0.12 -4.88 8.10
CA PHE A 28 0.99 -4.92 9.06
C PHE A 28 1.73 -6.25 9.04
N ARG A 29 1.00 -7.37 8.90
CA ARG A 29 1.60 -8.69 8.71
C ARG A 29 2.48 -8.75 7.46
N GLN A 30 2.05 -8.14 6.35
CA GLN A 30 2.85 -8.10 5.12
C GLN A 30 4.13 -7.29 5.28
N ILE A 31 4.11 -6.25 6.11
CA ILE A 31 5.29 -5.44 6.45
C ILE A 31 6.30 -6.30 7.23
N ILE A 32 5.83 -7.06 8.23
CA ILE A 32 6.66 -7.96 9.03
C ILE A 32 7.28 -9.06 8.15
N GLU A 33 6.46 -9.74 7.34
CA GLU A 33 6.89 -10.86 6.48
C GLU A 33 7.77 -10.39 5.31
N GLY A 34 7.53 -9.17 4.83
CA GLY A 34 8.15 -8.59 3.64
C GLY A 34 9.41 -7.76 3.87
N SER A 35 9.89 -7.66 5.11
CA SER A 35 10.84 -6.65 5.60
C SER A 35 10.20 -5.25 5.75
N PRO A 36 10.23 -4.67 6.96
CA PRO A 36 9.58 -3.39 7.25
C PRO A 36 10.19 -2.20 6.51
N GLY A 37 11.33 -2.39 5.84
CA GLY A 37 12.16 -1.29 5.38
C GLY A 37 12.71 -0.52 6.57
N ASN A 38 12.73 0.80 6.48
CA ASN A 38 13.31 1.70 7.49
C ASN A 38 12.26 2.38 8.39
N VAL A 39 10.99 1.95 8.34
CA VAL A 39 9.90 2.59 9.09
C VAL A 39 9.69 1.86 10.42
N PRO A 40 9.80 2.52 11.58
CA PRO A 40 9.50 1.91 12.87
C PRO A 40 8.05 1.45 12.95
N TYR A 41 7.81 0.29 13.58
CA TYR A 41 6.46 -0.26 13.74
C TYR A 41 5.51 0.68 14.47
N ASP A 42 5.99 1.39 15.48
CA ASP A 42 5.18 2.36 16.23
C ASP A 42 4.74 3.54 15.35
N THR A 43 5.56 3.95 14.37
CA THR A 43 5.17 4.98 13.40
C THR A 43 3.97 4.53 12.57
N ILE A 44 3.97 3.27 12.13
CA ILE A 44 2.87 2.71 11.33
C ILE A 44 1.60 2.58 12.19
N LEU A 45 1.73 2.10 13.43
CA LEU A 45 0.60 1.99 14.36
C LEU A 45 0.01 3.37 14.72
N ASN A 46 0.87 4.37 14.95
CA ASN A 46 0.41 5.74 15.23
C ASN A 46 -0.26 6.35 14.01
N ALA A 47 0.27 6.15 12.79
CA ALA A 47 -0.38 6.59 11.56
C ALA A 47 -1.79 5.99 11.39
N PHE A 48 -1.99 4.72 11.76
CA PHE A 48 -3.32 4.12 11.78
C PHE A 48 -4.24 4.82 12.79
N LYS A 49 -3.79 4.98 14.04
CA LYS A 49 -4.56 5.66 15.10
C LYS A 49 -4.92 7.11 14.75
N GLU A 50 -4.03 7.80 14.05
CA GLU A 50 -4.20 9.18 13.59
C GLU A 50 -4.97 9.30 12.27
N LYS A 51 -5.44 8.19 11.69
CA LYS A 51 -6.18 8.17 10.40
C LYS A 51 -5.36 8.70 9.23
N LYS A 52 -4.04 8.46 9.26
CA LYS A 52 -3.05 8.84 8.23
C LYS A 52 -2.57 7.66 7.40
N LEU A 53 -3.00 6.44 7.71
CA LEU A 53 -2.59 5.22 7.00
C LEU A 53 -3.55 4.90 5.85
N TYR A 54 -2.98 4.64 4.67
CA TYR A 54 -3.70 4.30 3.45
C TYR A 54 -3.15 3.01 2.84
N GLY A 55 -4.05 2.21 2.25
CA GLY A 55 -3.74 1.00 1.50
C GLY A 55 -4.20 1.09 0.04
N LEU A 56 -3.80 0.10 -0.76
CA LEU A 56 -4.42 -0.16 -2.06
C LEU A 56 -5.17 -1.49 -2.02
N LYS A 57 -6.34 -1.51 -2.65
CA LYS A 57 -7.14 -2.72 -2.80
C LYS A 57 -7.64 -2.89 -4.23
N VAL A 58 -7.86 -4.13 -4.64
CA VAL A 58 -8.58 -4.46 -5.89
C VAL A 58 -9.83 -5.24 -5.53
N ILE A 59 -10.92 -4.99 -6.26
CA ILE A 59 -12.13 -5.81 -6.13
C ILE A 59 -11.78 -7.21 -6.62
N GLU A 60 -12.01 -8.23 -5.79
CA GLU A 60 -11.72 -9.61 -6.18
C GLU A 60 -12.66 -10.06 -7.30
N THR A 61 -12.11 -10.60 -8.38
CA THR A 61 -12.91 -11.36 -9.34
C THR A 61 -13.08 -12.80 -8.86
N GLU A 62 -14.14 -13.46 -9.33
CA GLU A 62 -14.40 -14.88 -9.02
C GLU A 62 -13.22 -15.78 -9.42
N GLU A 63 -12.53 -15.44 -10.51
CA GLU A 63 -11.30 -16.13 -10.93
C GLU A 63 -10.15 -15.90 -9.94
N MET A 64 -10.03 -14.68 -9.39
CA MET A 64 -9.03 -14.38 -8.36
C MET A 64 -9.22 -15.26 -7.13
N PHE A 65 -10.46 -15.25 -6.64
CA PHE A 65 -10.87 -15.99 -5.47
C PHE A 65 -10.64 -17.50 -5.65
N ARG A 66 -11.11 -18.07 -6.77
CA ARG A 66 -11.00 -19.51 -7.04
C ARG A 66 -9.55 -20.02 -7.10
N LEU A 67 -8.62 -19.20 -7.59
CA LEU A 67 -7.22 -19.56 -7.73
C LEU A 67 -6.37 -19.24 -6.49
N GLY A 68 -6.73 -18.19 -5.75
CA GLY A 68 -5.89 -17.61 -4.70
C GLY A 68 -6.35 -17.84 -3.25
N CYS A 69 -7.65 -18.02 -2.98
CA CYS A 69 -8.18 -18.01 -1.61
C CYS A 69 -7.66 -19.14 -0.70
N LYS A 70 -7.12 -20.23 -1.29
CA LYS A 70 -6.54 -21.36 -0.54
C LYS A 70 -5.04 -21.23 -0.29
N LEU A 71 -4.37 -20.22 -0.85
CA LEU A 71 -2.89 -20.19 -0.95
C LEU A 71 -2.24 -18.88 -0.49
N ASP A 72 -2.97 -17.78 -0.35
CA ASP A 72 -2.39 -16.46 -0.04
C ASP A 72 -3.16 -15.76 1.10
N PRO A 73 -2.52 -15.45 2.25
CA PRO A 73 -3.16 -14.80 3.40
C PRO A 73 -3.59 -13.35 3.15
N LEU A 74 -3.33 -12.80 1.96
CA LEU A 74 -3.78 -11.48 1.51
C LEU A 74 -5.25 -11.44 1.02
N PHE A 75 -5.88 -12.59 0.81
CA PHE A 75 -7.29 -12.67 0.42
C PHE A 75 -8.18 -12.36 1.61
N CYS A 76 -9.02 -11.33 1.48
CA CYS A 76 -10.04 -11.02 2.46
C CYS A 76 -11.34 -11.68 2.02
N VAL A 77 -11.79 -12.68 2.76
CA VAL A 77 -13.15 -13.21 2.63
C VAL A 77 -14.07 -12.40 3.53
N ASP A 78 -15.28 -12.07 3.06
CA ASP A 78 -16.26 -11.44 3.92
C ASP A 78 -16.80 -12.42 5.00
N MET A 79 -17.71 -11.95 5.87
CA MET A 79 -18.30 -12.81 6.90
C MET A 79 -19.11 -14.00 6.37
N ASN A 80 -19.49 -13.98 5.09
CA ASN A 80 -20.24 -15.04 4.42
C ASN A 80 -19.32 -16.01 3.65
N GLY A 81 -18.02 -15.71 3.57
CA GLY A 81 -17.05 -16.46 2.78
C GLY A 81 -17.05 -16.09 1.29
N ASP A 82 -17.67 -14.97 0.94
CA ASP A 82 -17.70 -14.43 -0.42
C ASP A 82 -16.44 -13.59 -0.73
N PRO A 83 -16.08 -13.41 -2.02
CA PRO A 83 -14.94 -12.59 -2.43
C PRO A 83 -15.11 -11.15 -1.95
N GLY A 84 -14.11 -10.65 -1.23
CA GLY A 84 -14.08 -9.27 -0.74
C GLY A 84 -13.17 -8.39 -1.57
N ASP A 85 -12.38 -7.57 -0.88
CA ASP A 85 -11.31 -6.80 -1.47
C ASP A 85 -9.97 -7.52 -1.27
N TYR A 86 -9.12 -7.57 -2.30
CA TYR A 86 -7.75 -8.06 -2.16
C TYR A 86 -6.83 -6.89 -1.79
N LEU A 87 -6.29 -6.93 -0.58
CA LEU A 87 -5.37 -5.91 -0.09
C LEU A 87 -3.97 -6.10 -0.69
N LEU A 88 -3.50 -5.10 -1.41
CA LEU A 88 -2.15 -5.10 -1.96
C LEU A 88 -1.13 -4.85 -0.84
N PRO A 89 0.02 -5.55 -0.81
CA PRO A 89 1.00 -5.46 0.27
C PRO A 89 1.87 -4.21 0.12
N CYS A 90 1.23 -3.07 0.29
CA CYS A 90 1.80 -1.75 0.21
C CYS A 90 0.97 -0.79 1.06
N TYR A 91 1.60 0.25 1.58
CA TYR A 91 0.91 1.29 2.34
C TYR A 91 1.49 2.66 2.02
N CYS A 92 0.71 3.69 2.33
CA CYS A 92 1.14 5.07 2.37
C CYS A 92 0.77 5.68 3.73
N ILE A 93 1.70 6.41 4.34
CA ILE A 93 1.43 7.31 5.46
C ILE A 93 1.46 8.71 4.89
N MET A 94 0.37 9.44 5.06
CA MET A 94 0.26 10.80 4.55
C MET A 94 -0.63 11.68 5.41
N GLN A 95 -0.42 12.98 5.29
CA GLN A 95 -1.28 14.02 5.84
C GLN A 95 -1.64 14.99 4.70
N ASP A 96 -2.94 15.24 4.52
CA ASP A 96 -3.49 16.05 3.43
C ASP A 96 -3.06 15.58 2.02
N ASP A 97 -2.15 16.27 1.35
CA ASP A 97 -1.54 15.87 0.07
C ASP A 97 -0.01 15.66 0.17
N ILE A 98 0.50 15.52 1.40
CA ILE A 98 1.92 15.32 1.71
C ILE A 98 2.15 13.88 2.17
N ALA A 99 2.95 13.12 1.42
CA ALA A 99 3.33 11.77 1.77
C ALA A 99 4.56 11.77 2.69
N GLU A 100 4.45 11.16 3.86
CA GLU A 100 5.58 10.90 4.76
C GLU A 100 6.28 9.60 4.36
N TYR A 101 5.49 8.57 4.02
CA TYR A 101 6.02 7.26 3.64
C TYR A 101 5.18 6.62 2.53
N ILE A 102 5.86 6.00 1.57
CA ILE A 102 5.28 4.95 0.73
C ILE A 102 6.16 3.72 0.88
N TRP A 103 5.53 2.60 1.21
CA TRP A 103 6.19 1.32 1.25
C TRP A 103 5.47 0.34 0.32
N VAL A 104 6.27 -0.41 -0.42
CA VAL A 104 5.83 -1.52 -1.26
C VAL A 104 6.71 -2.71 -0.92
N ARG A 105 6.07 -3.87 -0.67
CA ARG A 105 6.78 -5.13 -0.41
C ARG A 105 7.89 -5.36 -1.45
N PRO A 106 9.13 -5.70 -1.07
CA PRO A 106 10.29 -5.71 -1.96
C PRO A 106 10.10 -6.50 -3.26
N ASP A 107 9.45 -7.67 -3.17
CA ASP A 107 9.14 -8.55 -4.30
C ASP A 107 8.02 -8.05 -5.22
N MET A 108 7.33 -6.97 -4.84
CA MET A 108 6.28 -6.30 -5.61
C MET A 108 6.66 -4.87 -6.03
N ARG A 109 7.91 -4.47 -5.78
CA ARG A 109 8.46 -3.20 -6.29
C ARG A 109 8.58 -3.24 -7.82
N ARG A 110 8.65 -2.04 -8.42
CA ARG A 110 8.72 -1.84 -9.89
C ARG A 110 7.50 -2.36 -10.67
N GLN A 111 6.38 -2.59 -9.99
CA GLN A 111 5.09 -2.95 -10.61
C GLN A 111 4.11 -1.76 -10.70
N GLY A 112 4.55 -0.54 -10.36
CA GLY A 112 3.72 0.67 -10.44
C GLY A 112 2.90 0.99 -9.19
N LEU A 113 2.89 0.14 -8.15
CA LEU A 113 2.09 0.35 -6.92
C LEU A 113 2.36 1.69 -6.22
N GLY A 114 3.63 2.09 -6.10
CA GLY A 114 3.97 3.40 -5.54
C GLY A 114 3.41 4.56 -6.38
N ARG A 115 3.43 4.44 -7.72
CA ARG A 115 2.85 5.45 -8.62
C ARG A 115 1.33 5.50 -8.50
N LEU A 116 0.68 4.36 -8.27
CA LEU A 116 -0.77 4.30 -8.03
C LEU A 116 -1.14 5.07 -6.76
N PHE A 117 -0.36 4.96 -5.68
CA PHE A 117 -0.58 5.81 -4.50
C PHE A 117 -0.49 7.30 -4.86
N VAL A 118 0.57 7.74 -5.53
CA VAL A 118 0.74 9.15 -5.94
C VAL A 118 -0.47 9.63 -6.74
N GLN A 119 -0.92 8.86 -7.71
CA GLN A 119 -2.05 9.23 -8.57
C GLN A 119 -3.40 9.23 -7.82
N LYS A 120 -3.71 8.15 -7.09
CA LYS A 120 -5.03 7.94 -6.47
C LYS A 120 -5.22 8.82 -5.24
N LEU A 121 -4.16 9.06 -4.47
CA LEU A 121 -4.16 9.94 -3.29
C LEU A 121 -3.82 11.39 -3.64
N ARG A 122 -3.48 11.69 -4.90
CA ARG A 122 -3.13 13.03 -5.39
C ARG A 122 -2.01 13.68 -4.58
N ILE A 123 -0.99 12.87 -4.24
CA ILE A 123 0.18 13.33 -3.49
C ILE A 123 0.90 14.41 -4.30
N ARG A 124 1.15 15.55 -3.66
CA ARG A 124 1.86 16.69 -4.25
C ARG A 124 3.29 16.82 -3.73
N GLU A 125 3.46 16.52 -2.45
CA GLU A 125 4.74 16.64 -1.76
C GLU A 125 5.15 15.33 -1.08
N ALA A 126 6.46 15.10 -1.01
CA ALA A 126 7.06 14.02 -0.25
C ALA A 126 7.92 14.62 0.87
N TRP A 127 7.57 14.32 2.12
CA TRP A 127 8.25 14.82 3.29
C TRP A 127 9.46 13.96 3.66
N ASN A 128 10.64 14.60 3.72
CA ASN A 128 11.91 13.99 4.12
C ASN A 128 12.17 12.62 3.45
N PRO A 129 12.15 12.54 2.11
CA PRO A 129 12.29 11.27 1.41
C PRO A 129 13.68 10.66 1.65
N LEU A 130 13.76 9.33 1.70
CA LEU A 130 15.05 8.65 1.72
C LEU A 130 15.86 9.04 0.47
N PRO A 131 17.19 9.27 0.56
CA PRO A 131 18.01 9.68 -0.59
C PRO A 131 17.85 8.76 -1.80
N GLU A 132 17.76 7.44 -1.58
CA GLU A 132 17.57 6.45 -2.64
C GLU A 132 16.18 6.48 -3.30
N SER A 133 15.21 7.16 -2.67
CA SER A 133 13.83 7.29 -3.14
C SER A 133 13.53 8.61 -3.86
N VAL A 134 14.42 9.61 -3.81
CA VAL A 134 14.23 10.92 -4.44
C VAL A 134 13.90 10.79 -5.92
N GLY A 135 14.65 9.99 -6.67
CA GLY A 135 14.39 9.78 -8.11
C GLY A 135 13.04 9.14 -8.41
N PHE A 136 12.44 8.38 -7.48
CA PHE A 136 11.06 7.91 -7.64
C PHE A 136 10.06 9.07 -7.57
N TRP A 137 10.20 9.96 -6.58
CA TRP A 137 9.31 11.10 -6.39
C TRP A 137 9.38 12.10 -7.54
N GLU A 138 10.60 12.46 -7.96
CA GLU A 138 10.83 13.33 -9.13
C GLU A 138 10.20 12.74 -10.39
N SER A 139 10.35 11.43 -10.61
CA SER A 139 9.74 10.76 -11.76
C SER A 139 8.21 10.70 -11.71
N CYS A 140 7.60 11.03 -10.59
CA CYS A 140 6.15 11.17 -10.42
C CYS A 140 5.69 12.63 -10.48
N GLY A 141 6.61 13.59 -10.60
CA GLY A 141 6.30 15.02 -10.54
C GLY A 141 5.91 15.50 -9.14
N VAL A 142 6.37 14.81 -8.10
CA VAL A 142 6.13 15.15 -6.69
C VAL A 142 7.29 16.00 -6.18
N GLU A 143 6.98 17.11 -5.51
CA GLU A 143 7.98 17.98 -4.89
C GLU A 143 8.52 17.33 -3.61
N THR A 144 9.83 17.42 -3.38
CA THR A 144 10.44 16.90 -2.15
C THR A 144 10.66 18.05 -1.18
N VAL A 145 10.12 17.93 0.03
CA VAL A 145 10.27 18.92 1.09
C VAL A 145 11.08 18.33 2.24
N GLU A 146 12.01 19.10 2.78
CA GLU A 146 12.86 18.70 3.90
C GLU A 146 12.62 19.65 5.09
N SER A 147 12.78 19.16 6.32
CA SER A 147 12.79 20.06 7.47
C SER A 147 14.00 20.98 7.39
N LEU A 148 13.79 22.29 7.48
CA LEU A 148 14.86 23.22 7.80
C LEU A 148 15.39 22.86 9.19
N SER A 149 16.55 22.19 9.24
CA SER A 149 17.31 21.92 10.46
C SER A 149 17.83 23.21 11.08
#